data_AF-A0A1F9N9I5-F1
#
_entry.id   AF-A0A1F9N9I5-F1
#
_cell.length_a   1.000
_cell.length_b   1.000
_cell.length_c   1.000
_cell.angle_alpha   90.00
_cell.angle_beta   90.00
_cell.angle_gamma   90.00
#
_symmetry.space_group_name_H-M   'P 1'
#
loop_
_entity.id
_entity.type
_entity.pdbx_description
1 polymer ?
#
loop_
_entity_poly.entity_id
_entity_poly.type
_entity_poly.pdbx_seq_one_letter_code
_entity_poly.pdbx_strand_id
1 'polypeptide(L)'
;MAQMKATAAGLGLELGDRKMTYNSRLAQEAGLWAETKGKGHQFHMEAFRTYFVHGENIADKAVLLGMIKRSGLDPKEGEAVIDKRLFSKAVDLDWDLAEKSGIIAVPTFRMGQDKIVGAKPYETLKKMVEKYAE
;
A
#
# COMPACT_ATOMS: atom_id res chain seq x y z
N MET A 1 -4.21 16.31 9.06
CA MET A 1 -5.01 15.94 7.86
C MET A 1 -5.36 17.12 6.94
N ALA A 2 -5.41 18.38 7.41
CA ALA A 2 -5.83 19.53 6.59
C ALA A 2 -5.05 19.67 5.27
N GLN A 3 -3.72 19.57 5.31
CA GLN A 3 -2.89 19.58 4.11
C GLN A 3 -3.21 18.43 3.14
N MET A 4 -3.38 17.21 3.65
CA MET A 4 -3.73 16.05 2.83
C MET A 4 -5.11 16.17 2.18
N LYS A 5 -6.10 16.74 2.90
CA LYS A 5 -7.44 17.05 2.36
C LYS A 5 -7.34 18.09 1.24
N ALA A 6 -6.57 19.15 1.41
CA ALA A 6 -6.35 20.17 0.39
C ALA A 6 -5.65 19.60 -0.85
N THR A 7 -4.61 18.78 -0.67
CA THR A 7 -3.91 18.11 -1.77
C THR A 7 -4.84 17.15 -2.53
N ALA A 8 -5.61 16.33 -1.82
CA ALA A 8 -6.57 15.42 -2.46
C ALA A 8 -7.61 16.19 -3.28
N ALA A 9 -8.20 17.24 -2.71
CA ALA A 9 -9.17 18.10 -3.41
C ALA A 9 -8.55 18.76 -4.66
N GLY A 10 -7.33 19.28 -4.55
CA GLY A 10 -6.60 19.88 -5.68
C GLY A 10 -6.25 18.90 -6.81
N LEU A 11 -6.20 17.60 -6.50
CA LEU A 11 -5.95 16.52 -7.46
C LEU A 11 -7.23 15.78 -7.90
N GLY A 12 -8.41 16.21 -7.43
CA GLY A 12 -9.67 15.51 -7.70
C GLY A 12 -9.76 14.11 -7.09
N LEU A 13 -8.99 13.83 -6.04
CA LEU A 13 -8.98 12.55 -5.35
C LEU A 13 -10.01 12.54 -4.22
N GLU A 14 -10.78 11.46 -4.13
CA GLU A 14 -11.65 11.20 -3.00
C GLU A 14 -10.82 10.98 -1.73
N LEU A 15 -11.23 11.61 -0.63
CA LEU A 15 -10.64 11.39 0.68
C LEU A 15 -11.73 11.49 1.76
N GLY A 16 -11.91 10.39 2.48
CA GLY A 16 -12.90 10.29 3.55
C GLY A 16 -12.45 10.93 4.85
N ASP A 17 -13.35 10.91 5.83
CA ASP A 17 -13.08 11.39 7.18
C ASP A 17 -12.51 10.28 8.07
N ARG A 18 -11.29 9.82 7.75
CA ARG A 18 -10.59 8.82 8.57
C ARG A 18 -10.19 9.43 9.91
N LYS A 19 -10.68 8.84 11.01
CA LYS A 19 -10.44 9.32 12.39
C LYS A 19 -9.35 8.56 13.14
N MET A 20 -8.97 7.38 12.66
CA MET A 20 -8.00 6.49 13.31
C MET A 20 -6.94 6.03 12.32
N THR A 21 -5.79 5.60 12.85
CA THR A 21 -4.78 4.89 12.08
C THR A 21 -4.85 3.42 12.48
N TYR A 22 -5.08 2.54 11.51
CA TYR A 22 -5.20 1.11 11.75
C TYR A 22 -3.91 0.38 11.36
N ASN A 23 -3.67 -0.77 12.00
CA ASN A 23 -2.53 -1.62 11.66
C ASN A 23 -2.73 -2.22 10.26
N SER A 24 -1.78 -2.03 9.36
CA SER A 24 -1.86 -2.51 7.98
C SER A 24 -1.16 -3.86 7.74
N ARG A 25 -0.62 -4.51 8.77
CA ARG A 25 0.19 -5.73 8.63
C ARG A 25 -0.53 -6.85 7.88
N LEU A 26 -1.77 -7.16 8.26
CA LEU A 26 -2.54 -8.21 7.59
C LEU A 26 -2.92 -7.81 6.16
N ALA A 27 -3.16 -6.52 5.90
CA ALA A 27 -3.37 -6.01 4.55
C ALA A 27 -2.11 -6.14 3.69
N GLN A 28 -0.92 -5.91 4.25
CA GLN A 28 0.37 -6.11 3.56
C GLN A 28 0.57 -7.59 3.20
N GLU A 29 0.30 -8.51 4.13
CA GLU A 29 0.39 -9.95 3.87
C GLU A 29 -0.58 -10.41 2.77
N ALA A 30 -1.84 -9.96 2.83
CA ALA A 30 -2.82 -10.22 1.77
C ALA A 30 -2.43 -9.58 0.44
N GLY A 31 -1.77 -8.42 0.47
CA GLY A 31 -1.26 -7.72 -0.72
C GLY A 31 -0.15 -8.50 -1.43
N LEU A 32 0.86 -8.96 -0.69
CA LEU A 32 1.92 -9.81 -1.26
C LEU A 32 1.35 -11.11 -1.83
N TRP A 33 0.38 -11.71 -1.16
CA TRP A 33 -0.34 -12.85 -1.71
C TRP A 33 -1.08 -12.51 -3.01
N ALA A 34 -1.81 -11.39 -3.05
CA ALA A 34 -2.52 -10.93 -4.23
C ALA A 34 -1.58 -10.71 -5.43
N GLU A 35 -0.35 -10.25 -5.20
CA GLU A 35 0.69 -10.16 -6.24
C GLU A 35 1.02 -11.51 -6.86
N THR A 36 1.15 -12.58 -6.06
CA THR A 36 1.37 -13.94 -6.58
C THR A 36 0.23 -14.46 -7.45
N LYS A 37 -0.96 -13.84 -7.34
CA LYS A 37 -2.16 -14.17 -8.12
C LYS A 37 -2.38 -13.22 -9.30
N GLY A 38 -1.44 -12.29 -9.57
CA GLY A 38 -1.59 -11.27 -10.61
C GLY A 38 -2.66 -10.21 -10.30
N LYS A 39 -3.05 -10.07 -9.02
CA LYS A 39 -4.07 -9.13 -8.53
C LYS A 39 -3.53 -8.08 -7.56
N GLY A 40 -2.20 -7.95 -7.47
CA GLY A 40 -1.55 -7.01 -6.55
C GLY A 40 -2.00 -5.57 -6.73
N HIS A 41 -2.06 -5.07 -7.97
CA HIS A 41 -2.51 -3.71 -8.25
C HIS A 41 -3.98 -3.49 -7.84
N GLN A 42 -4.88 -4.41 -8.20
CA GLN A 42 -6.29 -4.31 -7.84
C GLN A 42 -6.48 -4.31 -6.32
N PHE A 43 -5.78 -5.22 -5.62
CA PHE A 43 -5.81 -5.26 -4.16
C PHE A 43 -5.26 -4.00 -3.52
N HIS A 44 -4.16 -3.46 -4.05
CA HIS A 44 -3.59 -2.20 -3.61
C HIS A 44 -4.61 -1.04 -3.73
N MET A 45 -5.28 -0.93 -4.88
CA MET A 45 -6.30 0.10 -5.09
C MET A 45 -7.51 -0.08 -4.16
N GLU A 46 -7.97 -1.31 -3.95
CA GLU A 46 -9.04 -1.61 -2.99
C GLU A 46 -8.64 -1.28 -1.55
N ALA A 47 -7.41 -1.59 -1.14
CA ALA A 47 -6.88 -1.24 0.18
C ALA A 47 -6.85 0.28 0.40
N PHE A 48 -6.33 1.03 -0.60
CA PHE A 48 -6.29 2.48 -0.53
C PHE A 48 -7.69 3.09 -0.45
N ARG A 49 -8.63 2.64 -1.27
CA ARG A 49 -10.01 3.13 -1.24
C ARG A 49 -10.68 2.81 0.10
N THR A 50 -10.58 1.57 0.56
CA THR A 50 -11.14 1.11 1.84
C THR A 50 -10.60 1.93 3.02
N TYR A 51 -9.30 2.20 3.04
CA TYR A 51 -8.66 2.92 4.15
C TYR A 51 -8.79 4.45 4.08
N PHE A 52 -8.56 5.05 2.91
CA PHE A 52 -8.51 6.51 2.76
C PHE A 52 -9.85 7.13 2.37
N VAL A 53 -10.68 6.43 1.59
CA VAL A 53 -11.99 6.94 1.15
C VAL A 53 -13.09 6.53 2.13
N HIS A 54 -13.13 5.25 2.49
CA HIS A 54 -14.20 4.72 3.36
C HIS A 54 -13.87 4.80 4.85
N GLY A 55 -12.60 4.96 5.20
CA GLY A 55 -12.17 5.06 6.60
C GLY A 55 -12.32 3.76 7.38
N GLU A 56 -12.42 2.62 6.70
CA GLU A 56 -12.66 1.31 7.29
C GLU A 56 -11.38 0.72 7.91
N ASN A 57 -11.58 -0.17 8.89
CA ASN A 57 -10.50 -0.82 9.60
C ASN A 57 -9.89 -1.97 8.81
N ILE A 58 -8.76 -1.72 8.14
CA ILE A 58 -8.02 -2.74 7.37
C ILE A 58 -7.25 -3.76 8.23
N ALA A 59 -7.34 -3.68 9.57
CA ALA A 59 -6.91 -4.75 10.46
C ALA A 59 -8.03 -5.76 10.76
N ASP A 60 -9.29 -5.41 10.43
CA ASP A 60 -10.43 -6.30 10.64
C ASP A 60 -10.51 -7.38 9.55
N LYS A 61 -10.70 -8.62 9.97
CA LYS A 61 -10.71 -9.77 9.06
C LYS A 61 -11.87 -9.70 8.06
N ALA A 62 -13.06 -9.26 8.47
CA ALA A 62 -14.20 -9.19 7.56
C ALA A 62 -14.00 -8.10 6.51
N VAL A 63 -13.44 -6.94 6.90
CA VAL A 63 -13.05 -5.87 5.95
C VAL A 63 -12.01 -6.37 4.95
N LEU A 64 -10.97 -7.07 5.42
CA LEU A 64 -9.94 -7.65 4.55
C LEU A 64 -10.51 -8.65 3.55
N LEU A 65 -11.37 -9.56 3.98
CA LEU A 65 -12.02 -10.52 3.08
C LEU A 65 -12.93 -9.82 2.06
N GLY A 66 -13.57 -8.73 2.44
CA GLY A 66 -14.30 -7.85 1.53
C GLY A 66 -13.40 -7.24 0.45
N MET A 67 -12.23 -6.71 0.84
CA MET A 67 -11.22 -6.19 -0.09
C MET A 67 -10.72 -7.27 -1.06
N ILE A 68 -10.41 -8.46 -0.55
CA ILE A 68 -9.97 -9.62 -1.35
C ILE A 68 -11.03 -9.96 -2.41
N LYS A 69 -12.31 -10.05 -2.01
CA LYS A 69 -13.41 -10.30 -2.93
C LYS A 69 -13.52 -9.24 -4.02
N ARG A 70 -13.50 -7.95 -3.64
CA ARG A 70 -13.60 -6.82 -4.60
C ARG A 70 -12.41 -6.77 -5.56
N SER A 71 -11.26 -7.27 -5.13
CA SER A 71 -10.05 -7.39 -5.96
C SER A 71 -10.11 -8.55 -6.96
N GLY A 72 -11.19 -9.35 -6.94
CA GLY A 72 -11.37 -10.51 -7.82
C GLY A 72 -10.62 -11.77 -7.36
N LEU A 73 -10.34 -11.88 -6.05
CA LEU A 73 -9.70 -13.04 -5.43
C LEU A 73 -10.71 -13.84 -4.59
N ASP A 74 -10.43 -15.13 -4.37
CA ASP A 74 -11.28 -15.99 -3.54
C ASP A 74 -11.12 -15.64 -2.04
N PRO A 75 -12.17 -15.21 -1.33
CA PRO A 75 -12.12 -14.94 0.10
C PRO A 75 -11.73 -16.16 0.94
N LYS A 76 -12.03 -17.40 0.51
CA LYS A 76 -11.64 -18.60 1.26
C LYS A 76 -10.13 -18.83 1.23
N GLU A 77 -9.51 -18.64 0.07
CA GLU A 77 -8.05 -18.66 -0.02
C GLU A 77 -7.43 -17.52 0.80
N GLY A 78 -8.00 -16.32 0.69
CA GLY A 78 -7.60 -15.14 1.46
C GLY A 78 -7.69 -15.34 2.97
N GLU A 79 -8.75 -15.99 3.43
CA GLU A 79 -8.94 -16.34 4.84
C GLU A 79 -7.82 -17.26 5.34
N ALA A 80 -7.47 -18.29 4.58
CA ALA A 80 -6.35 -19.16 4.94
C ALA A 80 -5.01 -18.42 4.99
N VAL A 81 -4.79 -17.47 4.08
CA VAL A 81 -3.59 -16.61 4.07
C VAL A 81 -3.50 -15.76 5.34
N ILE A 82 -4.61 -15.14 5.72
CA ILE A 82 -4.71 -14.27 6.90
C ILE A 82 -4.56 -15.10 8.18
N ASP A 83 -5.33 -16.17 8.34
CA ASP A 83 -5.38 -16.96 9.57
C ASP A 83 -4.06 -17.68 9.85
N LYS A 84 -3.45 -18.23 8.80
CA LYS A 84 -2.17 -18.95 8.92
C LYS A 84 -0.96 -18.04 8.75
N ARG A 85 -1.17 -16.73 8.53
CA ARG A 85 -0.10 -15.73 8.38
C ARG A 85 0.94 -16.13 7.32
N LEU A 86 0.46 -16.68 6.20
CA LEU A 86 1.32 -17.37 5.20
C LEU A 86 2.38 -16.45 4.59
N PHE A 87 2.12 -15.15 4.54
CA PHE A 87 3.01 -14.13 3.97
C PHE A 87 3.72 -13.28 5.04
N SER A 88 3.58 -13.62 6.33
CA SER A 88 4.22 -12.89 7.43
C SER A 88 5.73 -12.75 7.24
N LYS A 89 6.43 -13.86 6.95
CA LYS A 89 7.87 -13.87 6.70
C LYS A 89 8.28 -13.02 5.50
N ALA A 90 7.48 -13.01 4.44
CA ALA A 90 7.76 -12.19 3.26
C ALA A 90 7.68 -10.69 3.61
N VAL A 91 6.64 -10.29 4.35
CA VAL A 91 6.54 -8.92 4.86
C VAL A 91 7.70 -8.57 5.78
N ASP A 92 8.13 -9.47 6.67
CA ASP A 92 9.28 -9.21 7.55
C ASP A 92 10.57 -8.98 6.74
N LEU A 93 10.78 -9.75 5.66
CA LEU A 93 11.92 -9.56 4.77
C LEU A 93 11.89 -8.18 4.06
N ASP A 94 10.70 -7.70 3.67
CA ASP A 94 10.55 -6.36 3.08
C ASP A 94 10.87 -5.25 4.09
N TRP A 95 10.45 -5.42 5.35
CA TRP A 95 10.79 -4.49 6.44
C TRP A 95 12.30 -4.48 6.72
N ASP A 96 12.94 -5.66 6.81
CA ASP A 96 14.38 -5.79 6.98
C ASP A 96 15.15 -5.13 5.82
N LEU A 97 14.68 -5.30 4.58
CA LEU A 97 15.28 -4.68 3.41
C LEU A 97 15.16 -3.16 3.45
N ALA A 98 14.00 -2.64 3.84
CA ALA A 98 13.77 -1.20 4.00
C ALA A 98 14.73 -0.61 5.05
N GLU A 99 14.86 -1.25 6.20
CA GLU A 99 15.78 -0.84 7.28
C GLU A 99 17.23 -0.85 6.81
N LYS A 100 17.71 -1.97 6.23
CA LYS A 100 19.08 -2.10 5.70
C LYS A 100 19.38 -1.10 4.59
N SER A 101 18.35 -0.66 3.87
CA SER A 101 18.45 0.35 2.82
C SER A 101 18.33 1.79 3.34
N GLY A 102 18.19 1.99 4.65
CA GLY A 102 18.03 3.32 5.26
C GLY A 102 16.72 4.02 4.86
N ILE A 103 15.66 3.24 4.60
CA ILE A 103 14.31 3.75 4.31
C ILE A 103 13.54 3.83 5.63
N ILE A 104 13.29 5.06 6.09
CA ILE A 104 12.63 5.34 7.38
C ILE A 104 11.26 6.01 7.23
N ALA A 105 10.83 6.30 6.00
CA ALA A 105 9.57 6.99 5.72
C ALA A 105 8.98 6.55 4.38
N VAL A 106 7.66 6.59 4.27
CA VAL A 106 6.91 6.27 3.05
C VAL A 106 6.12 7.49 2.52
N PRO A 107 5.91 7.60 1.20
CA PRO A 107 6.58 6.81 0.16
C PRO A 107 8.06 7.23 0.03
N THR A 108 8.93 6.28 -0.31
CA THR A 108 10.33 6.53 -0.70
C THR A 108 10.59 5.82 -2.02
N PHE A 109 11.21 6.52 -2.97
CA PHE A 109 11.63 5.98 -4.26
C PHE A 109 13.15 5.99 -4.34
N ARG A 110 13.74 4.95 -4.93
CA ARG A 110 15.19 4.82 -5.12
C ARG A 110 15.47 4.32 -6.53
N MET A 111 16.44 4.93 -7.20
CA MET A 111 16.91 4.50 -8.52
C MET A 111 18.41 4.80 -8.62
N GLY A 112 19.22 3.78 -8.91
CA GLY A 112 20.68 3.88 -8.82
C GLY A 112 21.15 4.41 -7.45
N GLN A 113 21.84 5.56 -7.47
CA GLN A 113 22.32 6.25 -6.28
C GLN A 113 21.33 7.30 -5.73
N ASP A 114 20.26 7.61 -6.46
CA ASP A 114 19.33 8.67 -6.09
C ASP A 114 18.21 8.13 -5.19
N LYS A 115 17.74 8.97 -4.26
CA LYS A 115 16.64 8.68 -3.33
C LYS A 115 15.72 9.89 -3.22
N ILE A 116 14.41 9.66 -3.39
CA ILE A 116 13.35 10.64 -3.18
C ILE A 116 12.51 10.19 -1.99
N VAL A 117 12.44 11.03 -0.95
CA VAL A 117 11.61 10.78 0.24
C VAL A 117 10.37 11.69 0.23
N GLY A 118 9.21 11.08 0.46
CA GLY A 118 7.90 11.71 0.50
C GLY A 118 7.22 11.82 -0.87
N ALA A 119 5.93 12.18 -0.85
CA ALA A 119 5.14 12.42 -2.05
C ALA A 119 5.56 13.73 -2.73
N LYS A 120 6.55 13.66 -3.62
CA LYS A 120 7.04 14.80 -4.41
C LYS A 120 6.25 14.97 -5.72
N PRO A 121 6.28 16.15 -6.35
CA PRO A 121 5.64 16.38 -7.64
C PRO A 121 6.11 15.39 -8.70
N TYR A 122 5.23 15.03 -9.63
CA TYR A 122 5.49 14.09 -10.73
C TYR A 122 6.81 14.37 -11.46
N GLU A 123 7.08 15.63 -11.78
CA GLU A 123 8.33 16.06 -12.46
C GLU A 123 9.61 15.66 -11.71
N THR A 124 9.57 15.54 -10.38
CA THR A 124 10.73 15.09 -9.59
C THR A 124 11.03 13.62 -9.85
N LEU A 125 9.98 12.78 -9.87
CA LEU A 125 10.11 11.35 -10.16
C LEU A 125 10.50 11.15 -11.63
N LYS A 126 9.88 11.88 -12.55
CA LYS A 126 10.18 11.82 -13.99
C LYS A 126 11.66 12.08 -14.26
N LYS A 127 12.23 13.17 -13.72
CA LYS A 127 13.66 13.50 -13.86
C LYS A 127 14.59 12.40 -13.33
N MET A 128 14.23 11.77 -12.21
CA MET A 128 14.99 10.65 -11.67
C MET A 128 14.96 9.46 -12.63
N VAL A 129 13.79 9.11 -13.17
CA VAL A 129 13.67 8.02 -14.15
C VAL A 129 14.46 8.33 -15.43
N GLU A 130 14.33 9.53 -15.98
CA GLU A 130 15.05 9.97 -17.19
C GLU A 130 16.56 9.90 -17.02
N LYS A 131 17.10 10.25 -15.83
CA LYS A 131 18.54 10.18 -15.53
C LYS A 131 19.12 8.76 -15.61
N TYR A 132 18.32 7.73 -15.35
CA TYR A 132 18.76 6.33 -15.31
C TYR A 132 18.15 5.47 -16.43
N ALA A 133 17.51 6.10 -17.44
CA ALA A 133 16.90 5.42 -18.57
C ALA A 133 17.90 5.10 -19.72
N GLU A 134 19.19 5.34 -19.49
CA GLU A 134 20.30 5.02 -20.42
C GLU A 134 20.73 3.55 -20.35
#